data_AF-A0A6C0DUE4-F1
#
_entry.id   AF-A0A6C0DUE4-F1
#
_cell.length_a   1.000
_cell.length_b   1.000
_cell.length_c   1.000
_cell.angle_alpha   90.00
_cell.angle_beta   90.00
_cell.angle_gamma   90.00
#
_symmetry.space_group_name_H-M   'P 1'
#
loop_
_entity.id
_entity.type
_entity.pdbx_description
1 polymer ?
#
loop_
_entity_poly.entity_id
_entity_poly.type
_entity_poly.pdbx_seq_one_letter_code
_entity_poly.pdbx_strand_id
1 'polypeptide(L)'
;MIYFVYDILSLSLNSEQAHEMELKLNITTKGHIWKKIGDYLYDFHIGKTNNTIHHITLEQFNFLNNLSKYSFDEVLYSIWSSYQPSSRQV
;
A
#
# COMPACT_ATOMS: atom_id res chain seq x y z
N MET A 1 10.26 -5.12 12.05
CA MET A 1 10.26 -4.52 10.70
C MET A 1 9.89 -5.60 9.70
N ILE A 2 9.17 -5.24 8.65
CA ILE A 2 8.87 -6.08 7.47
C ILE A 2 9.57 -5.47 6.25
N TYR A 3 9.93 -6.31 5.28
CA TYR A 3 10.71 -5.97 4.09
C TYR A 3 10.00 -6.51 2.85
N PHE A 4 9.62 -5.62 1.94
CA PHE A 4 9.17 -5.95 0.60
C PHE A 4 10.34 -5.83 -0.36
N VAL A 5 10.71 -6.94 -1.01
CA VAL A 5 11.98 -7.06 -1.76
C VAL A 5 11.72 -7.32 -3.24
N TYR A 6 12.38 -6.55 -4.10
CA TYR A 6 12.50 -6.80 -5.53
C TYR A 6 13.98 -6.72 -5.93
N ASP A 7 14.56 -7.82 -6.39
CA ASP A 7 15.99 -7.93 -6.73
C ASP A 7 16.88 -7.40 -5.57
N ILE A 8 17.62 -6.32 -5.78
CA ILE A 8 18.47 -5.67 -4.75
C ILE A 8 17.76 -4.54 -3.98
N LEU A 9 16.52 -4.22 -4.32
CA LEU A 9 15.75 -3.13 -3.71
C LEU A 9 14.86 -3.65 -2.58
N SER A 10 14.71 -2.85 -1.52
CA SER A 10 13.85 -3.16 -0.39
C SER A 10 13.07 -1.96 0.12
N LEU A 11 11.78 -2.15 0.40
CA LEU A 11 10.95 -1.24 1.16
C LEU A 11 10.74 -1.82 2.56
N SER A 12 11.25 -1.12 3.59
CA SER A 12 11.11 -1.55 4.97
C SER A 12 10.01 -0.78 5.70
N LEU A 13 9.09 -1.48 6.35
CA LEU A 13 8.02 -0.87 7.14
C LEU A 13 8.07 -1.36 8.60
N ASN A 14 7.82 -0.47 9.54
CA ASN A 14 7.52 -0.85 10.93
C ASN A 14 6.05 -1.32 11.04
N SER A 15 5.62 -1.72 12.24
CA SER A 15 4.24 -2.25 12.44
C SER A 15 3.16 -1.21 12.10
N GLU A 16 3.35 0.05 12.50
CA GLU A 16 2.39 1.13 12.22
C GLU A 16 2.36 1.50 10.75
N GLN A 17 3.54 1.60 10.11
CA GLN A 17 3.65 1.84 8.67
C GLN A 17 3.07 0.70 7.84
N ALA A 18 3.16 -0.54 8.32
CA ALA A 18 2.55 -1.69 7.65
C ALA A 18 1.01 -1.60 7.70
N HIS A 19 0.45 -1.22 8.85
CA HIS A 19 -0.99 -0.97 8.97
C HIS A 19 -1.45 0.17 8.08
N GLU A 20 -0.74 1.31 8.10
CA GLU A 20 -1.09 2.45 7.25
C GLU A 20 -0.99 2.10 5.76
N MET A 21 0.03 1.33 5.36
CA MET A 21 0.19 0.83 3.99
C MET A 21 -0.96 -0.08 3.58
N GLU A 22 -1.45 -0.94 4.48
CA GLU A 22 -2.60 -1.82 4.22
C GLU A 22 -3.87 -1.01 3.95
N LEU A 23 -4.14 0.00 4.78
CA LEU A 23 -5.28 0.90 4.60
C LEU A 23 -5.18 1.68 3.28
N LYS A 24 -4.00 2.25 2.98
CA LYS A 24 -3.75 2.96 1.73
C LYS A 24 -3.95 2.04 0.53
N LEU A 25 -3.44 0.81 0.58
CA LEU A 25 -3.57 -0.15 -0.50
C LEU A 25 -5.04 -0.50 -0.74
N ASN A 26 -5.82 -0.74 0.32
CA ASN A 26 -7.22 -1.14 0.24
C ASN A 26 -8.13 -0.10 -0.43
N ILE A 27 -7.87 1.19 -0.25
CA ILE A 27 -8.66 2.24 -0.88
C ILE A 27 -8.31 2.46 -2.36
N THR A 28 -7.17 1.95 -2.82
CA THR A 28 -6.77 2.02 -4.23
C THR A 28 -7.39 0.90 -5.05
N THR A 29 -7.41 1.05 -6.37
CA THR A 29 -7.84 -0.02 -7.31
C THR A 29 -6.99 -1.30 -7.19
N LYS A 30 -5.77 -1.19 -6.66
CA LYS A 30 -4.86 -2.32 -6.47
C LYS A 30 -5.18 -3.13 -5.21
N GLY A 31 -5.94 -2.60 -4.25
CA GLY A 31 -6.28 -3.30 -3.00
C GLY A 31 -6.93 -4.65 -3.23
N HIS A 32 -7.94 -4.71 -4.09
CA HIS A 32 -8.59 -5.96 -4.44
C HIS A 32 -7.65 -6.92 -5.23
N ILE A 33 -6.87 -6.39 -6.16
CA ILE A 33 -5.97 -7.18 -7.02
C ILE A 33 -4.82 -7.78 -6.21
N TRP A 34 -4.30 -7.03 -5.25
CA TRP A 34 -3.16 -7.41 -4.42
C TRP A 34 -3.58 -7.73 -2.99
N LYS A 35 -4.76 -8.32 -2.82
CA LYS A 35 -5.30 -8.73 -1.52
C LYS A 35 -4.27 -9.47 -0.65
N LYS A 36 -3.50 -10.38 -1.23
CA LYS A 36 -2.45 -11.14 -0.50
C LYS A 36 -1.38 -10.24 0.14
N ILE A 37 -1.04 -9.12 -0.49
CA ILE A 37 -0.10 -8.13 0.06
C ILE A 37 -0.77 -7.39 1.22
N GLY A 38 -2.03 -6.99 1.07
CA GLY A 38 -2.83 -6.38 2.13
C GLY A 38 -2.96 -7.29 3.36
N ASP A 39 -3.39 -8.54 3.15
CA ASP A 39 -3.50 -9.56 4.20
C ASP A 39 -2.17 -9.74 4.95
N TYR A 40 -1.05 -9.77 4.21
CA TYR A 40 0.29 -9.92 4.81
C TYR A 40 0.72 -8.71 5.64
N LEU A 41 0.43 -7.49 5.18
CA LEU A 41 0.66 -6.25 5.93
C LEU A 41 -0.16 -6.23 7.23
N TYR A 42 -1.44 -6.61 7.14
CA TYR A 42 -2.33 -6.71 8.28
C TYR A 42 -1.86 -7.75 9.30
N ASP A 43 -1.54 -8.97 8.85
CA ASP A 43 -1.07 -10.05 9.70
C ASP A 43 0.23 -9.69 10.42
N PHE A 44 1.14 -8.96 9.75
CA PHE A 44 2.36 -8.45 10.39
C PHE A 44 2.06 -7.42 11.47
N HIS A 45 1.15 -6.48 11.21
CA HIS A 45 0.76 -5.46 12.17
C HIS A 45 0.20 -6.07 13.48
N ILE A 46 -0.69 -7.07 13.35
CA ILE A 46 -1.32 -7.73 14.51
C ILE A 46 -0.47 -8.84 15.13
N GLY A 47 0.77 -9.03 14.66
CA GLY A 47 1.69 -10.04 15.20
C GLY A 47 1.29 -11.49 14.91
N LYS A 48 0.48 -11.74 13.86
CA LYS A 48 0.12 -13.10 13.43
C LYS A 48 1.19 -13.78 12.59
N THR A 49 2.18 -13.03 12.09
CA THR A 49 3.28 -13.57 11.30
C THR A 49 4.62 -13.09 11.83
N ASN A 50 5.58 -14.01 11.84
CA ASN A 50 7.00 -13.75 12.10
C ASN A 50 7.81 -13.62 10.80
N ASN A 51 7.18 -13.82 9.64
CA ASN A 51 7.85 -13.63 8.37
C ASN A 51 8.07 -12.14 8.16
N THR A 52 9.34 -11.77 8.00
CA THR A 52 9.74 -10.37 7.84
C THR A 52 10.10 -10.03 6.40
N ILE A 53 10.22 -11.01 5.50
CA ILE A 53 10.61 -10.78 4.09
C ILE A 53 9.52 -11.27 3.16
N HIS A 54 9.10 -10.42 2.23
CA HIS A 54 8.11 -10.74 1.20
C HIS A 54 8.61 -10.32 -0.18
N HIS A 55 8.75 -11.29 -1.08
CA HIS A 55 9.19 -11.04 -2.45
C HIS A 55 8.02 -10.58 -3.32
N ILE A 56 8.23 -9.52 -4.08
CA ILE A 56 7.21 -8.90 -4.93
C ILE A 56 7.75 -8.57 -6.32
N THR A 57 6.84 -8.27 -7.26
CA THR A 57 7.22 -7.83 -8.61
C THR A 57 7.70 -6.38 -8.62
N LEU A 58 8.37 -5.96 -9.69
CA LEU A 58 8.80 -4.57 -9.87
C LEU A 58 7.60 -3.59 -9.85
N GLU A 59 6.49 -3.96 -10.48
CA GLU A 59 5.27 -3.14 -10.49
C GLU A 59 4.75 -2.91 -9.06
N GLN A 60 4.65 -4.00 -8.29
CA GLN A 60 4.22 -3.95 -6.90
C GLN A 60 5.18 -3.11 -6.06
N PHE A 61 6.49 -3.28 -6.25
CA PHE A 61 7.51 -2.53 -5.53
C PHE A 61 7.38 -1.04 -5.81
N ASN A 62 7.34 -0.64 -7.08
CA ASN A 62 7.24 0.76 -7.48
C ASN A 62 5.96 1.40 -6.94
N PHE A 63 4.85 0.68 -6.99
CA PHE A 63 3.57 1.17 -6.47
C PHE A 63 3.61 1.35 -4.95
N LEU A 64 4.02 0.33 -4.19
CA LEU A 64 4.07 0.39 -2.73
C LEU A 64 5.08 1.44 -2.25
N ASN A 65 6.23 1.54 -2.91
CA ASN A 65 7.24 2.56 -2.61
C ASN A 65 6.77 3.98 -2.95
N ASN A 66 5.88 4.13 -3.93
CA ASN A 66 5.24 5.42 -4.18
C ASN A 66 4.19 5.72 -3.11
N LEU A 67 3.38 4.73 -2.76
CA LEU A 67 2.32 4.85 -1.76
C LEU A 67 2.86 5.19 -0.36
N SER A 68 4.06 4.72 -0.02
CA SER A 68 4.73 5.02 1.26
C SER A 68 5.17 6.48 1.41
N LYS A 69 5.21 7.26 0.32
CA LYS A 69 5.66 8.66 0.34
C LYS A 69 4.57 9.65 0.75
N TYR A 70 3.31 9.21 0.70
CA TYR A 70 2.14 10.03 1.00
C TYR A 70 1.50 9.53 2.29
N SER A 71 0.90 10.43 3.06
CA SER A 71 0.03 10.09 4.19
C SER A 71 -1.29 9.47 3.72
N PHE A 72 -2.01 8.79 4.62
CA PHE A 72 -3.32 8.23 4.29
C PHE A 72 -4.30 9.29 3.75
N ASP A 73 -4.35 10.47 4.37
CA ASP A 73 -5.23 11.57 3.97
C ASP A 73 -4.92 12.09 2.56
N GLU A 74 -3.64 12.17 2.18
CA GLU A 74 -3.23 12.57 0.83
C GLU A 74 -3.66 11.54 -0.22
N VAL A 75 -3.52 10.23 0.09
CA VAL A 75 -3.98 9.16 -0.80
C VAL A 75 -5.49 9.21 -0.94
N LEU A 76 -6.22 9.35 0.18
CA LEU A 76 -7.67 9.46 0.19
C LEU A 76 -8.12 10.66 -0.66
N TYR A 77 -7.54 11.84 -0.44
CA TYR A 77 -7.84 13.04 -1.22
C TYR A 77 -7.57 12.86 -2.73
N SER A 78 -6.47 12.19 -3.10
CA SER A 78 -6.15 11.93 -4.51
C SER A 78 -7.21 11.05 -5.20
N ILE A 79 -7.78 10.09 -4.47
CA ILE A 79 -8.84 9.21 -4.97
C ILE A 79 -10.14 10.01 -5.08
N TRP A 80 -10.54 10.71 -4.02
CA TRP A 80 -11.77 11.52 -4.03
C TRP A 80 -11.78 12.59 -5.12
N SER A 81 -10.66 13.28 -5.33
CA SER A 81 -10.54 14.30 -6.38
C SER A 81 -10.67 13.70 -7.79
N SER A 82 -10.22 12.46 -8.01
CA SER A 82 -10.39 11.77 -9.30
C SER A 82 -11.83 11.35 -9.62
N TYR A 83 -12.71 11.29 -8.60
CA TYR A 83 -14.12 10.94 -8.74
C TYR A 83 -15.05 12.16 -8.83
N GLN A 84 -14.55 13.39 -8.69
CA GLN A 84 -15.37 14.58 -8.86
C GLN A 84 -15.81 14.65 -10.34
N PRO A 85 -17.13 14.60 -10.64
CA PRO A 85 -17.58 14.74 -12.01
C PRO A 85 -17.16 16.12 -12.51
N SER A 86 -16.55 16.17 -13.70
CA SER A 86 -16.32 17.45 -14.38
C SER A 86 -17.64 18.20 -14.37
N SER A 87 -17.69 19.37 -13.74
CA SER A 87 -18.85 20.25 -13.82
C SER A 87 -19.18 20.39 -15.30
N ARG A 88 -20.27 19.74 -15.74
CA ARG A 88 -20.79 19.89 -17.09
C ARG A 88 -20.98 21.39 -17.27
N GLN A 89 -20.23 21.97 -18.20
CA GLN A 89 -20.52 23.30 -18.71
C GLN A 89 -21.97 23.26 -19.19
N VAL A 90 -22.85 23.91 -18.44
CA VAL A 90 -24.24 24.21 -18.83
C VAL A 90 -24.21 25.49 -19.65
#